data_AF-A0A643CXW2-F1
#
_entry.id   AF-A0A643CXW2-F1
#
_cell.length_a   1.000
_cell.length_b   1.000
_cell.length_c   1.000
_cell.angle_alpha   90.00
_cell.angle_beta   90.00
_cell.angle_gamma   90.00
#
_symmetry.space_group_name_H-M   'P 1'
#
loop_
_entity.id
_entity.type
_entity.pdbx_description
1 polymer ?
#
loop_
_entity_poly.entity_id
_entity_poly.type
_entity_poly.pdbx_seq_one_letter_code
_entity_poly.pdbx_strand_id
1 'polypeptide(L)' 'MQIPSKLKPYYENIAFEQEDSKMIINLGPQHPSAHGNLRLILELDGEQVVKARPCIGYMHRGMEKMAENMIYQ' A
#
# COMPACT_ATOMS: atom_id res chain seq x y z
N MET A 1 24.22 -17.49 -14.85
CA MET A 1 23.15 -16.73 -15.51
C MET A 1 21.85 -17.19 -14.87
N GLN A 2 21.28 -16.42 -13.94
CA GLN A 2 20.08 -16.85 -13.21
C GLN A 2 18.87 -16.82 -14.14
N ILE A 3 18.13 -17.92 -14.17
CA ILE A 3 16.89 -18.10 -14.94
C ILE A 3 15.80 -17.30 -14.22
N PRO A 4 15.15 -16.31 -14.86
CA PRO A 4 14.10 -15.54 -14.19
C PRO A 4 12.89 -16.46 -14.00
N SER A 5 12.66 -16.91 -12.77
CA SER A 5 11.43 -17.62 -12.40
C SER A 5 10.24 -16.69 -12.62
N LYS A 6 9.12 -17.22 -13.13
CA LYS A 6 7.85 -16.50 -13.38
C LYS A 6 7.16 -15.95 -12.11
N LEU A 7 7.86 -15.85 -10.99
CA LEU A 7 7.39 -15.15 -9.81
C LEU A 7 7.76 -13.68 -9.99
N LYS A 8 6.86 -12.92 -10.63
CA LYS A 8 6.95 -11.46 -10.67
C LYS A 8 7.16 -10.99 -9.21
N PRO A 9 8.23 -10.25 -8.88
CA PRO A 9 8.51 -9.83 -7.50
C PRO A 9 7.35 -8.99 -6.97
N TYR A 10 6.65 -9.50 -5.95
CA TYR A 10 5.38 -8.95 -5.45
C TYR A 10 5.50 -7.54 -4.84
N TYR A 11 6.72 -7.01 -4.75
CA TYR A 11 7.06 -5.68 -4.21
C TYR A 11 7.28 -4.62 -5.31
N GLU A 12 7.36 -5.01 -6.58
CA GLU A 12 7.46 -4.08 -7.73
C GLU A 12 6.25 -4.20 -8.68
N ASN A 13 5.32 -5.12 -8.40
CA ASN A 13 4.13 -5.37 -9.19
C ASN A 13 2.97 -4.44 -8.82
N ILE A 14 3.15 -3.16 -9.10
CA ILE A 14 2.05 -2.52 -9.82
C ILE A 14 2.54 -2.38 -11.25
N ALA A 15 2.54 -3.50 -11.97
CA ALA A 15 2.44 -3.46 -13.41
C ALA A 15 1.05 -2.86 -13.68
N PHE A 16 0.99 -1.54 -13.73
CA PHE A 16 -0.18 -0.84 -14.19
C PHE A 16 -0.30 -1.21 -15.67
N GLU A 17 -1.27 -2.06 -16.02
CA GLU A 17 -1.74 -2.10 -17.39
C GLU A 17 -2.30 -0.69 -17.63
N GLN A 18 -1.48 0.13 -18.29
CA GLN A 18 -1.79 1.51 -18.56
C GLN A 18 -2.87 1.49 -19.66
N GLU A 19 -4.14 1.38 -19.26
CA GLU A 19 -5.20 1.84 -20.13
C GLU A 19 -5.01 3.36 -20.26
N ASP A 20 -4.87 3.85 -21.49
CA ASP A 20 -4.41 5.22 -21.85
C ASP A 20 -5.18 6.38 -21.19
N SER A 21 -6.26 6.12 -20.44
CA SER A 21 -7.11 7.13 -19.79
C SER A 21 -7.07 7.13 -18.26
N LYS A 22 -6.38 6.19 -17.60
CA LYS A 22 -6.36 6.12 -16.13
C LYS A 22 -5.11 6.75 -15.53
N MET A 23 -5.30 7.66 -14.57
CA MET A 23 -4.24 8.35 -13.85
C MET A 23 -3.95 7.66 -12.52
N ILE A 24 -2.67 7.50 -12.18
CA ILE A 24 -2.27 6.97 -10.88
C ILE A 24 -1.70 8.09 -10.02
N ILE A 25 -2.28 8.27 -8.84
CA ILE A 25 -1.82 9.24 -7.84
C ILE A 25 -1.38 8.51 -6.58
N ASN A 26 -0.17 8.79 -6.14
CA ASN A 26 0.33 8.32 -4.85
C ASN A 26 0.06 9.37 -3.78
N LEU A 27 -0.96 9.14 -2.96
CA LEU A 27 -1.22 9.93 -1.75
C LEU A 27 -0.24 9.47 -0.66
N GLY A 28 0.76 10.31 -0.37
CA GLY A 28 1.82 9.99 0.58
C GLY A 28 1.35 9.90 2.04
N PRO A 29 2.12 9.23 2.90
CA PRO A 29 1.77 9.04 4.32
C PRO A 29 1.80 10.33 5.16
N GLN A 30 2.46 11.38 4.67
CA GLN A 30 2.55 12.69 5.33
C GLN A 30 1.43 13.65 4.88
N HIS A 31 0.50 13.19 4.04
CA HIS A 31 -0.54 14.06 3.50
C HIS A 31 -1.44 14.59 4.63
N PRO A 32 -1.68 15.91 4.74
CA PRO A 32 -2.44 16.49 5.87
C PRO A 32 -3.87 15.94 6.01
N SER A 33 -4.48 15.50 4.90
CA SER A 33 -5.82 14.90 4.90
C SER A 33 -5.86 13.45 5.39
N ALA A 34 -4.70 12.81 5.64
CA ALA A 34 -4.62 11.50 6.25
C ALA A 34 -4.48 11.64 7.77
N HIS A 35 -5.46 11.13 8.53
CA HIS A 35 -5.32 11.00 9.98
C HIS A 35 -4.34 9.86 10.29
N GLY A 36 -3.12 10.21 10.71
CA GLY A 36 -2.04 9.26 10.94
C GLY A 36 -1.19 8.98 9.70
N ASN A 37 -0.40 7.91 9.71
CA ASN A 37 0.49 7.55 8.62
C ASN A 37 -0.19 6.54 7.68
N LEU A 38 -0.84 7.05 6.63
CA LEU A 38 -1.54 6.23 5.63
C LEU A 38 -1.10 6.64 4.21
N ARG A 39 -0.52 5.70 3.47
CA ARG A 39 -0.25 5.88 2.05
C ARG A 39 -1.35 5.22 1.22
N LEU A 40 -1.93 5.95 0.28
CA LEU A 40 -2.92 5.43 -0.67
C LEU A 40 -2.40 5.54 -2.09
N ILE A 41 -2.43 4.45 -2.84
CA ILE A 41 -2.21 4.47 -4.28
C ILE A 41 -3.58 4.49 -4.93
N LEU A 42 -3.93 5.62 -5.55
CA LEU A 42 -5.22 5.88 -6.16
C LEU A 42 -5.10 5.72 -7.68
N GLU A 43 -6.10 5.08 -8.26
CA GLU A 43 -6.33 4.99 -9.70
C GLU A 43 -7.57 5.82 -10.00
N LEU A 44 -7.40 6.84 -10.82
CA LEU A 44 -8.40 7.83 -11.16
C LEU A 44 -8.77 7.72 -12.64
N ASP A 45 -10.05 7.91 -12.91
CA ASP A 45 -10.57 8.23 -14.24
C ASP A 45 -11.13 9.65 -14.16
N GLY A 46 -10.33 10.62 -14.61
CA GLY A 46 -10.59 12.04 -14.36
C GLY A 46 -10.66 12.38 -12.86
N GLU A 47 -11.83 12.83 -12.40
CA GLU A 47 -12.09 13.18 -11.00
C GLU A 47 -12.63 12.01 -10.17
N GLN A 48 -12.96 10.88 -10.80
CA GLN A 48 -13.54 9.72 -10.14
C GLN A 48 -12.47 8.72 -9.70
N VAL A 49 -12.53 8.28 -8.45
CA VAL A 49 -11.67 7.20 -7.94
C VAL A 49 -12.22 5.85 -8.40
N VAL A 50 -11.48 5.16 -9.25
CA VAL A 50 -11.83 3.81 -9.74
C VAL A 50 -11.31 2.74 -8.78
N LYS A 51 -10.11 2.94 -8.24
CA LYS A 51 -9.49 2.01 -7.30
C LYS A 51 -8.62 2.73 -6.28
N ALA A 52 -8.67 2.26 -5.04
CA ALA A 52 -7.77 2.71 -3.98
C ALA A 52 -7.06 1.50 -3.38
N ARG A 53 -5.72 1.54 -3.33
CA ARG A 53 -4.90 0.52 -2.67
C ARG A 53 -4.23 1.14 -1.44
N PRO A 54 -4.72 0.85 -0.23
CA PRO A 54 -4.08 1.33 0.98
C PRO A 54 -2.82 0.53 1.29
N CYS A 55 -1.70 1.23 1.44
CA CYS A 55 -0.49 0.67 2.03
C CYS A 55 -0.60 0.85 3.56
N ILE A 56 -0.92 -0.26 4.25
CA ILE A 56 -1.02 -0.31 5.71
C ILE A 56 0.29 -0.79 6.35
N GLY A 57 0.37 -0.72 7.68
CA GLY A 57 1.51 -1.24 8.44
C GLY A 57 2.54 -0.21 8.89
N TYR A 58 2.42 1.06 8.47
CA TYR A 58 3.30 2.15 8.94
C TYR A 58 3.29 2.37 10.45
N MET A 59 2.17 2.04 11.11
CA MET A 59 2.04 2.08 12.57
C MET A 59 1.93 0.69 13.21
N HIS A 60 2.32 -0.38 12.50
CA HIS A 60 2.35 -1.70 13.10
C HIS A 60 3.47 -1.76 14.15
N ARG A 61 3.10 -1.88 15.42
CA ARG A 61 4.03 -1.92 16.56
C ARG A 61 4.25 -3.31 17.15
N GLY A 62 3.64 -4.35 16.57
CA GLY A 62 3.72 -5.71 17.08
C GLY A 62 3.09 -5.88 18.48
N MET A 63 1.97 -5.19 18.75
CA MET A 63 1.32 -5.26 20.06
C MET A 63 0.91 -6.69 20.44
N GLU A 64 0.49 -7.49 19.47
CA GLU A 64 0.18 -8.91 19.65
C GLU A 64 1.39 -9.67 20.19
N LYS A 65 2.58 -9.43 19.63
CA LYS A 65 3.82 -10.06 20.09
C LYS A 65 4.26 -9.58 21.47
N MET A 66 4.06 -8.30 21.77
CA MET A 66 4.36 -7.75 23.10
C MET A 66 3.43 -8.34 24.16
N ALA A 67 2.16 -8.55 23.82
CA ALA A 67 1.17 -9.12 24.72
C ALA A 67 1.47 -10.58 25.10
N GLU A 68 2.14 -11.37 24.25
CA GLU A 68 2.58 -12.74 24.60
C GLU A 68 3.47 -12.78 25.86
N ASN A 69 4.21 -11.71 26.14
CA ASN A 69 5.10 -11.60 27.31
C ASN A 69 4.43 -10.89 28.50
N MET A 70 3.15 -10.54 28.41
CA MET A 70 2.40 -9.88 29.47
C MET A 70 1.48 -10.87 30.18
N ILE A 71 1.32 -10.69 31.49
CA ILE A 71 0.29 -11.41 32.26
C ILE A 71 -1.02 -10.62 32.21
N TYR A 72 -2.15 -11.34 32.12
CA TYR A 72 -3.47 -10.74 32.24
C TYR A 72 -3.64 -10.20 33.67
N GLN A 73 -4.10 -8.95 33.79
CA GLN A 73 -4.48 -8.33 35.08
C GLN A 73 -5.98 -8.47 35.34
#